data_AF-A0A162U234-F1
#
_entry.id   AF-A0A162U234-F1
#
_cell.length_a   1.000
_cell.length_b   1.000
_cell.length_c   1.000
_cell.angle_alpha   90.00
_cell.angle_beta   90.00
_cell.angle_gamma   90.00
#
_symmetry.space_group_name_H-M   'P 1'
#
loop_
_entity.id
_entity.type
_entity.pdbx_description
1 polymer ?
#
loop_
_entity_poly.entity_id
_entity_poly.type
_entity_poly.pdbx_seq_one_letter_code
_entity_poly.pdbx_strand_id
1 'polypeptide(L)'
;MYTKLNSLAVNRSHALDGTSLGSHLKTTRETCAESYNSSSEPQTSYQTHDNPNDHLYEKRKRRRESHNAVERRRRDVINDQIYRLSTLLPDKESNKTNKGAVLRRSVDYIHLMQDTLRQYQQRIHEMERILEIYQRTETSYRPFSHAPL
;
A
#
# COMPACT_ATOMS: atom_id res chain seq x y z
N MET A 1 -39.29 10.79 -14.06
CA MET A 1 -38.67 10.54 -15.37
C MET A 1 -38.12 11.86 -15.90
N TYR A 2 -36.81 12.09 -15.79
CA TYR A 2 -36.18 13.28 -16.37
C TYR A 2 -35.19 12.85 -17.45
N THR A 3 -35.57 13.15 -18.70
CA THR A 3 -34.72 13.07 -19.88
C THR A 3 -33.97 14.40 -20.03
N LYS A 4 -32.66 14.35 -20.23
CA LYS A 4 -31.94 15.40 -20.95
C LYS A 4 -30.70 14.79 -21.60
N LEU A 5 -30.86 14.54 -22.90
CA LEU A 5 -29.80 14.37 -23.86
C LEU A 5 -28.97 15.66 -23.89
N ASN A 6 -27.64 15.53 -23.85
CA ASN A 6 -26.76 16.57 -24.34
C ASN A 6 -25.68 15.94 -25.22
N SER A 7 -25.82 16.23 -26.50
CA SER A 7 -24.85 16.05 -27.56
C SER A 7 -24.02 17.33 -27.66
N LEU A 8 -22.69 17.20 -27.79
CA LEU A 8 -21.89 17.71 -28.92
C LEU A 8 -20.41 17.85 -28.56
N ALA A 9 -19.62 17.13 -29.36
CA ALA A 9 -18.37 17.52 -30.01
C ALA A 9 -17.20 18.11 -29.20
N VAL A 10 -16.06 17.38 -29.19
CA VAL A 10 -14.72 17.95 -29.43
C VAL A 10 -13.82 16.94 -30.19
N ASN A 11 -13.66 17.22 -31.49
CA ASN A 11 -12.45 17.23 -32.32
C ASN A 11 -11.31 16.18 -32.16
N ARG A 12 -11.27 15.29 -33.15
CA ARG A 12 -10.15 14.94 -34.08
C ARG A 12 -8.80 15.67 -33.89
N SER A 13 -7.70 14.89 -33.83
CA SER A 13 -6.39 15.07 -34.53
C SER A 13 -5.39 14.00 -34.05
N HIS A 14 -4.96 13.06 -34.89
CA HIS A 14 -3.77 13.05 -35.77
C HIS A 14 -2.50 12.42 -35.15
N ALA A 15 -1.93 11.49 -35.93
CA ALA A 15 -0.54 11.01 -35.97
C ALA A 15 -0.03 10.13 -34.81
N LEU A 16 -0.03 8.81 -35.04
CA LEU A 16 0.98 7.90 -34.48
C LEU A 16 2.05 7.75 -35.55
N ASP A 17 3.18 8.43 -35.37
CA ASP A 17 4.41 8.22 -36.11
C ASP A 17 5.44 7.52 -35.22
N GLY A 18 6.31 6.77 -35.89
CA GLY A 18 7.08 5.66 -35.36
C GLY A 18 8.03 5.96 -34.20
N THR A 19 8.39 4.89 -33.50
CA THR A 19 9.80 4.51 -33.34
C THR A 19 9.86 3.09 -32.81
N SER A 20 10.13 2.17 -33.74
CA SER A 20 10.82 0.91 -33.48
C SER A 20 12.22 1.22 -32.94
N LEU A 21 12.63 0.58 -31.84
CA LEU A 21 13.97 -0.01 -31.63
C LEU A 21 14.25 -0.26 -30.13
N GLY A 22 14.47 -1.54 -29.80
CA GLY A 22 15.52 -1.93 -28.86
C GLY A 22 15.16 -2.07 -27.38
N SER A 23 15.07 -3.32 -26.90
CA SER A 23 15.91 -3.79 -25.78
C SER A 23 15.61 -5.27 -25.46
N HIS A 24 16.43 -6.16 -26.01
CA HIS A 24 16.55 -7.53 -25.52
C HIS A 24 18.01 -7.75 -25.14
N LEU A 25 18.38 -7.33 -23.92
CA LEU A 25 19.63 -7.77 -23.31
C LEU A 25 19.35 -9.08 -22.57
N LYS A 26 19.79 -10.20 -23.16
CA LYS A 26 20.01 -11.44 -22.44
C LYS A 26 21.45 -11.44 -21.93
N THR A 27 21.57 -11.46 -20.62
CA THR A 27 22.78 -11.74 -19.85
C THR A 27 23.26 -13.16 -20.16
N THR A 28 24.51 -13.29 -20.59
CA THR A 28 25.26 -14.56 -20.56
C THR A 28 26.67 -14.30 -20.03
N ARG A 29 27.09 -15.16 -19.10
CA ARG A 29 28.32 -15.09 -18.31
C ARG A 29 29.56 -15.49 -19.12
N GLU A 30 30.68 -14.88 -18.71
CA GLU A 30 32.07 -15.37 -18.61
C GLU A 30 32.61 -16.32 -19.69
N THR A 31 33.70 -15.88 -20.35
CA THR A 31 35.01 -16.54 -20.27
C THR A 31 36.11 -15.62 -20.79
N CYS A 32 37.29 -15.85 -20.24
CA CYS A 32 38.52 -15.09 -20.24
C CYS A 32 39.40 -15.32 -21.48
N ALA A 33 40.12 -14.28 -21.93
CA ALA A 33 41.34 -14.40 -22.72
C ALA A 33 42.15 -13.09 -22.63
N GLU A 34 43.43 -13.24 -22.26
CA GLU A 34 44.43 -12.19 -22.09
C GLU A 34 44.89 -11.61 -23.44
N SER A 35 45.17 -10.31 -23.46
CA SER A 35 46.15 -9.71 -24.38
C SER A 35 46.69 -8.41 -23.77
N TYR A 36 48.00 -8.38 -23.59
CA TYR A 36 48.78 -7.23 -23.12
C TYR A 36 49.12 -6.29 -24.29
N ASN A 37 48.74 -5.02 -24.19
CA ASN A 37 49.43 -3.77 -24.60
C ASN A 37 48.36 -2.66 -24.70
N SER A 38 48.56 -1.39 -24.38
CA SER A 38 49.76 -0.59 -24.18
C SER A 38 49.38 0.66 -23.37
N SER A 39 50.34 1.23 -22.67
CA SER A 39 50.25 2.42 -21.81
C SER A 39 49.42 3.58 -22.38
N SER A 40 48.59 4.20 -21.53
CA SER A 40 48.29 5.64 -21.56
C SER A 40 47.67 6.05 -20.21
N GLU A 41 48.34 6.98 -19.53
CA GLU A 41 47.97 7.55 -18.24
C GLU A 41 46.63 8.31 -18.26
N PRO A 42 45.93 8.43 -17.12
CA PRO A 42 44.71 9.21 -17.01
C PRO A 42 45.06 10.70 -16.84
N GLN A 43 45.08 11.47 -17.94
CA GLN A 43 45.10 12.93 -17.83
C GLN A 43 43.71 13.42 -17.41
N THR A 44 43.58 13.66 -16.11
CA THR A 44 42.49 14.41 -15.50
C THR A 44 42.60 15.88 -15.91
N SER A 45 41.83 16.29 -16.92
CA SER A 45 41.55 17.71 -17.15
C SER A 45 40.06 17.96 -16.94
N TYR A 46 39.70 18.38 -15.73
CA TYR A 46 38.41 19.01 -15.50
C TYR A 46 38.48 20.44 -16.05
N GLN A 47 38.40 20.59 -17.37
CA GLN A 47 37.96 21.85 -17.97
C GLN A 47 36.44 21.81 -18.04
N THR A 48 35.79 22.30 -16.98
CA THR A 48 34.36 22.63 -17.04
C THR A 48 34.20 23.85 -17.93
N HIS A 49 34.04 23.61 -19.23
CA HIS A 49 33.43 24.60 -20.12
C HIS A 49 31.99 24.78 -19.63
N ASP A 50 31.72 25.85 -18.88
CA ASP A 50 30.38 26.26 -18.47
C ASP A 50 29.60 26.74 -19.71
N ASN A 51 29.13 25.78 -20.51
CA ASN A 51 28.19 26.05 -21.58
C ASN A 51 26.84 26.39 -20.91
N PRO A 52 26.25 27.59 -21.14
CA PRO A 52 24.99 27.98 -20.50
C PRO A 52 23.82 27.02 -20.83
N ASN A 53 23.91 26.25 -21.92
CA ASN A 53 22.97 25.18 -22.22
C ASN A 53 23.08 23.97 -21.27
N ASP A 54 24.28 23.65 -20.77
CA ASP A 54 24.50 22.58 -19.80
C ASP A 54 23.94 22.95 -18.43
N HIS A 55 24.03 24.22 -18.04
CA HIS A 55 23.41 24.70 -16.79
C HIS A 55 21.86 24.59 -16.83
N LEU A 56 21.24 24.87 -17.99
CA LEU A 56 19.79 24.69 -18.17
C LEU A 56 19.40 23.21 -18.20
N TYR A 57 20.21 22.36 -18.83
CA TYR A 57 20.04 20.91 -18.82
C TYR A 57 20.12 20.35 -17.40
N GLU A 58 21.14 20.74 -16.63
CA GLU A 58 21.36 20.27 -15.27
C GLU A 58 20.26 20.76 -14.32
N LYS A 59 19.79 22.01 -14.49
CA LYS A 59 18.61 22.51 -13.77
C LYS A 59 17.35 21.70 -14.07
N ARG A 60 17.13 21.31 -15.33
CA ARG A 60 15.99 20.46 -15.73
C ARG A 60 16.12 19.04 -15.18
N LYS A 61 17.32 18.48 -15.17
CA LYS A 61 17.65 17.17 -14.59
C LYS A 61 17.41 17.16 -13.08
N ARG A 62 17.90 18.15 -12.33
CA ARG A 62 17.65 18.31 -10.88
C ARG A 62 16.17 18.38 -10.54
N ARG A 63 15.36 19.09 -11.33
CA ARG A 63 13.90 19.12 -11.15
C ARG A 63 13.28 17.73 -11.31
N ARG A 64 13.69 16.99 -12.34
CA ARG A 64 13.21 15.62 -12.60
C ARG A 64 13.65 14.66 -11.48
N GLU A 65 14.88 14.76 -11.01
CA GLU A 65 15.40 13.95 -9.90
C GLU A 65 14.67 14.24 -8.59
N SER A 66 14.44 15.52 -8.28
CA SER A 66 13.63 15.94 -7.13
C SER A 66 12.22 15.36 -7.21
N HIS A 67 11.56 15.47 -8.36
CA HIS A 67 10.24 14.89 -8.58
C HIS A 67 10.25 13.37 -8.39
N ASN A 68 11.23 12.67 -8.97
CA ASN A 68 11.36 11.22 -8.86
C ASN A 68 11.64 10.77 -7.42
N ALA A 69 12.39 11.56 -6.64
CA ALA A 69 12.64 11.29 -5.23
C ALA A 69 11.36 11.41 -4.39
N VAL A 70 10.55 12.45 -4.64
CA VAL A 70 9.26 12.63 -3.97
C VAL A 70 8.32 11.46 -4.27
N GLU A 71 8.19 11.07 -5.54
CA GLU A 71 7.31 9.96 -5.91
C GLU A 71 7.80 8.61 -5.36
N ARG A 72 9.12 8.38 -5.30
CA ARG A 72 9.67 7.20 -4.60
C ARG A 72 9.23 7.18 -3.14
N ARG A 73 9.43 8.28 -2.41
CA ARG A 73 9.01 8.39 -1.01
C ARG A 73 7.52 8.15 -0.82
N ARG A 74 6.67 8.69 -1.71
CA ARG A 74 5.22 8.43 -1.70
C ARG A 74 4.91 6.93 -1.85
N ARG A 75 5.56 6.26 -2.82
CA ARG A 75 5.38 4.82 -3.04
C ARG A 75 5.88 3.99 -1.86
N ASP A 76 6.98 4.39 -1.23
CA ASP A 76 7.53 3.70 -0.06
C ASP A 76 6.57 3.77 1.14
N VAL A 77 5.99 4.94 1.41
CA VAL A 77 4.96 5.10 2.45
C VAL A 77 3.74 4.19 2.19
N ILE A 78 3.25 4.15 0.95
CA ILE A 78 2.11 3.28 0.59
C ILE A 78 2.47 1.80 0.78
N ASN A 79 3.67 1.40 0.34
CA ASN A 79 4.12 0.02 0.48
C ASN A 79 4.27 -0.39 1.93
N ASP A 80 4.82 0.49 2.78
CA ASP A 80 4.95 0.26 4.21
C ASP A 80 3.58 0.12 4.89
N GLN A 81 2.62 0.99 4.56
CA GLN A 81 1.25 0.89 5.07
C GLN A 81 0.58 -0.44 4.69
N ILE A 82 0.72 -0.88 3.44
CA ILE A 82 0.19 -2.17 2.98
C ILE A 82 0.88 -3.33 3.71
N TYR A 83 2.19 -3.24 3.92
CA TYR A 83 2.94 -4.24 4.66
C TYR A 83 2.45 -4.32 6.12
N ARG A 84 2.37 -3.19 6.82
CA ARG A 84 1.84 -3.13 8.20
C ARG A 84 0.44 -3.72 8.29
N LEU A 85 -0.44 -3.37 7.35
CA LEU A 85 -1.78 -3.93 7.28
C LEU A 85 -1.76 -5.47 7.18
N SER A 86 -0.87 -6.02 6.35
CA SER A 86 -0.73 -7.48 6.22
C SER A 86 -0.33 -8.17 7.52
N THR A 87 0.42 -7.51 8.40
CA THR A 87 0.86 -8.09 9.69
C THR A 87 -0.24 -8.19 10.74
N LEU A 88 -1.32 -7.42 10.58
CA LEU A 88 -2.47 -7.41 11.49
C LEU A 88 -3.50 -8.50 11.17
N LEU A 89 -3.38 -9.15 10.01
CA LEU A 89 -4.31 -10.19 9.57
C LEU A 89 -3.94 -11.56 10.17
N PRO A 90 -4.93 -12.42 10.47
CA PRO A 90 -4.71 -13.71 11.14
C PRO A 90 -3.94 -14.74 10.29
N ASP A 91 -3.91 -14.61 8.96
CA ASP A 91 -3.22 -15.55 8.05
C ASP A 91 -1.94 -14.95 7.43
N LYS A 92 -0.79 -15.33 7.99
CA LYS A 92 0.55 -14.87 7.58
C LYS A 92 1.20 -15.69 6.44
N GLU A 93 0.48 -16.66 5.87
CA GLU A 93 1.10 -17.79 5.16
C GLU A 93 1.58 -17.55 3.72
N SER A 94 1.90 -16.32 3.29
CA SER A 94 2.71 -16.23 2.07
C SER A 94 3.73 -15.10 2.12
N ASN A 95 5.00 -15.53 2.06
CA ASN A 95 6.20 -14.71 1.89
C ASN A 95 6.19 -13.84 0.60
N LYS A 96 5.08 -13.88 -0.17
CA LYS A 96 4.82 -13.05 -1.33
C LYS A 96 3.43 -12.43 -1.19
N THR A 97 3.36 -11.41 -0.35
CA THR A 97 2.14 -10.65 -0.04
C THR A 97 1.58 -10.01 -1.32
N ASN A 98 0.51 -10.59 -1.86
CA ASN A 98 -0.24 -9.98 -2.95
C ASN A 98 -0.98 -8.75 -2.41
N LYS A 99 -0.60 -7.54 -2.84
CA LYS A 99 -1.20 -6.27 -2.36
C LYS A 99 -2.72 -6.27 -2.47
N GLY A 100 -3.28 -6.79 -3.57
CA GLY A 100 -4.73 -6.88 -3.74
C GLY A 100 -5.39 -7.87 -2.79
N ALA A 101 -4.72 -8.98 -2.47
CA ALA A 101 -5.22 -9.94 -1.50
C ALA A 101 -5.18 -9.38 -0.06
N VAL A 102 -4.11 -8.69 0.31
CA VAL A 102 -3.99 -8.01 1.63
C VAL A 102 -5.14 -7.02 1.80
N LEU A 103 -5.39 -6.17 0.80
CA LEU A 103 -6.48 -5.18 0.88
C LEU A 103 -7.85 -5.84 1.02
N ARG A 104 -8.16 -6.87 0.21
CA ARG A 104 -9.44 -7.59 0.30
C ARG A 104 -9.63 -8.24 1.68
N ARG A 105 -8.66 -9.04 2.13
CA ARG A 105 -8.72 -9.70 3.44
C ARG A 105 -8.83 -8.71 4.59
N SER A 106 -8.23 -7.52 4.45
CA SER A 106 -8.35 -6.47 5.46
C SER A 106 -9.77 -5.94 5.59
N VAL A 107 -10.45 -5.74 4.46
CA VAL A 107 -11.86 -5.34 4.47
C VAL A 107 -12.71 -6.45 5.09
N ASP A 108 -12.52 -7.69 4.65
CA ASP A 108 -13.25 -8.85 5.17
C ASP A 108 -13.03 -9.01 6.69
N TYR A 109 -11.80 -8.83 7.16
CA TYR A 109 -11.46 -8.94 8.58
C TYR A 109 -12.08 -7.82 9.43
N ILE A 110 -12.16 -6.59 8.91
CA ILE A 110 -12.87 -5.50 9.59
C ILE A 110 -14.34 -5.85 9.77
N HIS A 111 -15.00 -6.36 8.71
CA HIS A 111 -16.39 -6.78 8.80
C HIS A 111 -16.58 -7.93 9.79
N LEU A 112 -15.71 -8.96 9.74
CA LEU A 112 -15.73 -10.05 10.72
C LEU A 112 -15.60 -9.53 12.15
N MET A 113 -14.68 -8.59 12.40
CA MET A 113 -14.47 -8.00 13.72
C MET A 113 -15.70 -7.22 14.19
N GLN A 114 -16.30 -6.41 13.32
CA GLN A 114 -17.53 -5.68 13.63
C GLN A 114 -18.68 -6.63 13.97
N ASP A 115 -18.81 -7.74 13.24
CA ASP A 115 -19.86 -8.75 13.48
C ASP A 115 -19.64 -9.46 14.81
N THR A 116 -18.40 -9.84 15.09
CA THR A 116 -17.98 -10.47 16.36
C THR A 116 -18.23 -9.54 17.54
N LEU A 117 -17.92 -8.25 17.42
CA LEU A 117 -18.22 -7.26 18.46
C LEU A 117 -19.71 -7.14 18.73
N ARG A 118 -20.56 -7.14 17.69
CA ARG A 118 -22.02 -7.12 17.86
C ARG A 118 -22.52 -8.37 18.57
N GLN A 119 -21.98 -9.55 18.24
CA GLN A 119 -22.32 -10.80 18.91
C GLN A 119 -21.94 -10.77 20.39
N TYR A 120 -20.75 -10.27 20.74
CA TYR A 120 -20.35 -10.11 22.15
C TYR A 120 -21.25 -9.14 22.89
N GLN A 121 -21.61 -8.01 22.28
CA GLN A 121 -22.55 -7.07 22.88
C GLN A 121 -23.91 -7.72 23.14
N GLN A 122 -24.46 -8.47 22.17
CA GLN A 122 -25.73 -9.19 22.36
C GLN A 122 -25.64 -10.20 23.51
N ARG A 123 -24.55 -10.98 23.58
CA ARG A 123 -24.33 -11.96 24.63
C ARG A 123 -24.19 -11.32 26.02
N ILE A 124 -23.55 -10.15 26.10
CA ILE A 124 -23.45 -9.39 27.35
C ILE A 124 -24.85 -8.95 27.81
N HIS A 125 -25.64 -8.33 26.92
CA HIS A 125 -27.01 -7.90 27.26
C HIS A 125 -27.92 -9.08 27.66
N GLU A 126 -27.79 -10.22 26.99
CA GLU A 126 -28.52 -11.43 27.36
C GLU A 126 -28.13 -11.91 28.76
N MET A 127 -26.84 -11.94 29.06
CA MET A 127 -26.34 -12.33 30.38
C MET A 127 -26.82 -11.38 31.47
N GLU A 128 -26.77 -10.07 31.23
CA GLU A 128 -27.28 -9.03 32.14
C GLU A 128 -28.77 -9.23 32.41
N ARG A 129 -29.57 -9.46 31.37
CA ARG A 129 -31.00 -9.76 31.51
C ARG A 129 -31.24 -11.01 32.36
N ILE A 130 -30.47 -12.07 32.14
CA ILE A 130 -30.58 -13.30 32.93
C ILE A 130 -30.26 -13.03 34.40
N LEU A 131 -29.19 -12.29 34.68
CA LEU A 131 -28.80 -11.91 36.04
C LEU A 131 -29.89 -11.08 36.74
N GLU A 132 -30.52 -10.13 36.03
CA GLU A 132 -31.64 -9.36 36.57
C GLU A 132 -32.81 -10.25 36.97
N ILE A 133 -33.15 -11.26 36.16
CA ILE A 133 -34.21 -12.21 36.47
C ILE A 133 -33.86 -13.01 37.72
N TYR A 134 -32.64 -13.57 37.80
CA TYR A 134 -32.18 -14.33 38.97
C TYR A 134 -32.22 -13.49 40.26
N GLN A 135 -31.74 -12.24 40.21
CA GLN A 135 -31.76 -11.34 41.36
C GLN A 135 -33.18 -11.03 41.83
N ARG A 136 -34.12 -10.79 40.90
CA ARG A 136 -35.54 -10.60 41.24
C ARG A 136 -36.13 -11.84 41.91
N THR A 137 -35.83 -13.04 41.40
CA THR A 137 -36.33 -14.28 41.99
C THR A 137 -35.74 -14.56 43.37
N GLU A 138 -34.46 -14.27 43.61
CA GLU A 138 -33.80 -14.36 44.91
C GLU A 138 -34.40 -13.40 45.95
N THR A 139 -34.73 -12.16 45.55
CA THR A 139 -35.43 -11.22 46.46
C THR A 139 -36.85 -11.65 46.80
N SER A 140 -37.50 -12.41 45.91
CA SER A 140 -38.85 -12.95 46.14
C SER A 140 -38.86 -14.21 47.03
N TYR A 141 -37.73 -14.93 47.10
CA TYR A 141 -37.52 -16.11 47.93
C TYR A 141 -36.43 -15.84 48.98
N ARG A 142 -36.55 -14.77 49.77
CA ARG A 142 -35.90 -14.73 51.09
C ARG A 142 -36.82 -15.42 52.10
N PRO A 143 -36.71 -16.75 52.35
CA PRO A 143 -37.32 -17.32 53.53
C PRO A 143 -36.65 -16.63 54.73
N PHE A 144 -37.48 -16.08 55.61
CA PHE A 144 -37.12 -15.41 56.85
C PHE A 144 -35.77 -15.88 57.42
N SER A 145 -34.70 -15.14 57.12
CA SER A 145 -33.44 -15.28 57.83
C SER A 145 -33.72 -14.82 59.26
N HIS A 146 -33.68 -15.79 60.17
CA HIS A 146 -33.96 -15.71 61.60
C HIS A 146 -33.73 -14.33 62.23
N ALA A 147 -34.77 -13.83 62.92
CA ALA A 147 -34.64 -12.74 63.86
C ALA A 147 -33.64 -13.13 64.97
N PRO A 148 -32.68 -12.26 65.33
CA PRO A 148 -31.82 -12.49 66.49
C PRO A 148 -32.66 -12.45 67.78
N LEU A 149 -32.41 -13.39 68.68
CA LEU A 149 -32.91 -13.40 70.06
C LEU A 149 -32.19 -12.36 70.92
#